data_AF-A0A2R6IX73-F1
#
_entry.id   AF-A0A2R6IX73-F1
#
_cell.length_a   1.000
_cell.length_b   1.000
_cell.length_c   1.000
_cell.angle_alpha   90.00
_cell.angle_beta   90.00
_cell.angle_gamma   90.00
#
_symmetry.space_group_name_H-M   'P 1'
#
loop_
_entity.id
_entity.type
_entity.pdbx_description
1 polymer ?
#
loop_
_entity_poly.entity_id
_entity_poly.type
_entity_poly.pdbx_seq_one_letter_code
_entity_poly.pdbx_strand_id
1 'polypeptide(L)'
;MVATYDRDGCDPVYVRENVADRVNERADAVHEELVLQGIGREYLEDLFGAGELQYSMHRFEDLTAFHFVAAEHTGLFVSLDSGADVSLASFAGACERHMEDTPSDSMPDPNG
;
A
#
# COMPACT_ATOMS: atom_id res chain seq x y z
N MET A 1 -7.36 -6.80 2.55
CA MET A 1 -6.73 -7.04 1.23
C MET A 1 -5.27 -6.67 1.34
N VAL A 2 -4.40 -7.34 0.62
CA VAL A 2 -3.00 -6.96 0.41
C VAL A 2 -2.83 -6.72 -1.08
N ALA A 3 -2.24 -5.61 -1.47
CA ALA A 3 -2.00 -5.26 -2.86
C ALA A 3 -0.70 -4.51 -3.01
N THR A 4 0.04 -4.83 -4.06
CA THR A 4 1.14 -4.01 -4.55
C THR A 4 0.58 -3.02 -5.55
N TYR A 5 1.18 -1.84 -5.66
CA TYR A 5 0.80 -0.90 -6.70
C TYR A 5 2.05 -0.28 -7.32
N ASP A 6 1.92 0.10 -8.58
CA ASP A 6 2.92 0.84 -9.35
C ASP A 6 2.27 2.02 -10.09
N ARG A 7 2.86 2.51 -11.18
CA ARG A 7 2.29 3.61 -11.98
C ARG A 7 1.09 3.20 -12.81
N ASP A 8 0.96 1.91 -13.15
CA ASP A 8 0.00 1.39 -14.10
C ASP A 8 -1.23 0.79 -13.40
N GLY A 9 -1.12 0.43 -12.12
CA GLY A 9 -2.27 0.01 -11.35
C GLY A 9 -1.99 -0.54 -9.96
N CYS A 10 -3.00 -1.24 -9.43
CA CYS A 10 -2.97 -1.88 -8.11
C CYS A 10 -3.28 -3.38 -8.28
N ASP A 11 -2.27 -4.21 -8.03
CA ASP A 11 -2.33 -5.66 -8.16
C ASP A 11 -2.60 -6.34 -6.80
N PRO A 12 -3.75 -7.01 -6.63
CA PRO A 12 -4.06 -7.74 -5.41
C PRO A 12 -3.14 -8.97 -5.23
N VAL A 13 -2.36 -8.99 -4.15
CA VAL A 13 -1.60 -10.17 -3.70
C VAL A 13 -2.49 -11.11 -2.88
N TYR A 14 -3.41 -10.54 -2.09
CA TYR A 14 -4.36 -11.31 -1.30
C TYR A 14 -5.68 -10.56 -1.12
N VAL A 15 -6.78 -11.20 -1.49
CA VAL A 15 -8.13 -10.69 -1.26
C VAL A 15 -8.94 -11.78 -0.59
N ARG A 16 -9.64 -11.45 0.49
CA ARG A 16 -10.63 -12.38 1.05
C ARG A 16 -11.79 -12.51 0.07
N GLU A 17 -12.28 -13.72 -0.13
CA GLU A 17 -13.33 -14.04 -1.11
C GLU A 17 -14.59 -13.18 -0.94
N ASN A 18 -14.94 -12.79 0.29
CA ASN A 18 -16.11 -11.98 0.59
C ASN A 18 -15.99 -10.48 0.24
N VAL A 19 -14.82 -10.03 -0.22
CA VAL A 19 -14.57 -8.63 -0.59
C VAL A 19 -13.96 -8.48 -1.99
N ALA A 20 -13.80 -9.58 -2.73
CA ALA A 20 -13.15 -9.58 -4.04
C ALA A 20 -13.85 -8.70 -5.08
N ASP A 21 -15.17 -8.80 -5.19
CA ASP A 21 -15.94 -8.02 -6.17
C ASP A 21 -15.87 -6.52 -5.88
N ARG A 22 -16.02 -6.13 -4.61
CA ARG A 22 -15.92 -4.73 -4.17
C ARG A 22 -14.54 -4.13 -4.39
N VAL A 23 -13.50 -4.96 -4.28
CA VAL A 23 -12.12 -4.56 -4.52
C VAL A 23 -11.88 -4.30 -6.01
N ASN A 24 -12.32 -5.22 -6.88
CA ASN A 24 -12.17 -5.08 -8.33
C ASN A 24 -12.90 -3.84 -8.88
N GLU A 25 -14.09 -3.55 -8.36
CA GLU A 25 -14.85 -2.35 -8.76
C GLU A 25 -14.21 -1.01 -8.34
N ARG A 26 -13.26 -1.04 -7.41
CA ARG A 26 -12.67 0.17 -6.80
C ARG A 26 -11.16 0.25 -6.97
N ALA A 27 -10.54 -0.69 -7.67
CA ALA A 27 -9.09 -0.77 -7.83
C ALA A 27 -8.51 0.53 -8.39
N ASP A 28 -9.13 1.08 -9.45
CA ASP A 28 -8.71 2.33 -10.09
C ASP A 28 -8.80 3.53 -9.13
N ALA A 29 -9.89 3.62 -8.38
CA ALA A 29 -10.09 4.72 -7.42
C ALA A 29 -9.14 4.62 -6.22
N VAL A 30 -8.81 3.39 -5.79
CA VAL A 30 -7.80 3.15 -4.75
C VAL A 30 -6.41 3.51 -5.28
N HIS A 31 -6.09 3.15 -6.53
CA HIS A 31 -4.83 3.50 -7.18
C HIS A 31 -4.64 5.01 -7.30
N GLU A 32 -5.66 5.73 -7.77
CA GLU A 32 -5.64 7.20 -7.90
C GLU A 32 -5.38 7.88 -6.53
N GLU A 33 -6.05 7.42 -5.48
CA GLU A 33 -5.83 7.92 -4.12
C GLU A 33 -4.40 7.64 -3.62
N LEU A 34 -3.84 6.44 -3.88
CA LEU A 34 -2.47 6.11 -3.49
C LEU A 34 -1.43 7.00 -4.19
N VAL A 35 -1.67 7.35 -5.45
CA VAL A 35 -0.84 8.30 -6.20
C VAL A 35 -0.93 9.70 -5.57
N LEU A 36 -2.13 10.18 -5.21
CA LEU A 36 -2.32 11.46 -4.54
C LEU A 36 -1.61 11.52 -3.18
N GLN A 37 -1.66 10.43 -2.40
CA GLN A 37 -0.95 10.32 -1.13
C GLN A 37 0.57 10.35 -1.32
N GLY A 38 1.07 9.81 -2.43
CA GLY A 38 2.48 9.93 -2.82
C GLY A 38 2.94 11.39 -2.98
N ILE A 39 2.09 12.26 -3.53
CA ILE A 39 2.37 13.70 -3.67
C ILE A 39 2.35 14.41 -2.31
N GLY A 40 1.37 14.06 -1.46
CA GLY A 40 1.27 14.60 -0.11
C GLY A 40 2.46 14.24 0.79
N ARG A 41 3.15 13.13 0.50
CA ARG A 41 4.30 12.63 1.27
C ARG A 41 5.45 13.63 1.33
N GLU A 42 5.93 14.09 0.18
CA GLU A 42 7.09 14.99 0.12
C GLU A 42 6.86 16.25 0.95
N TYR A 43 5.64 16.79 0.86
CA TYR A 43 5.23 17.92 1.69
C TYR A 43 5.24 17.60 3.20
N LEU A 44 4.78 16.42 3.61
CA LEU A 44 4.79 16.01 5.01
C LEU A 44 6.22 15.81 5.55
N GLU A 45 7.09 15.19 4.77
CA GLU A 45 8.51 14.98 5.13
C GLU A 45 9.22 16.32 5.38
N ASP A 46 9.02 17.28 4.48
CA ASP A 46 9.52 18.65 4.63
C ASP A 46 8.93 19.36 5.84
N LEU A 47 7.61 19.22 6.06
CA LEU A 47 6.90 19.88 7.14
C LEU A 47 7.36 19.39 8.52
N PHE A 48 7.54 18.08 8.69
CA PHE A 48 7.94 17.49 9.96
C PHE A 48 9.46 17.50 10.16
N GLY A 49 10.26 17.52 9.09
CA GLY A 49 11.71 17.46 9.15
C GLY A 49 12.23 16.20 9.87
N ALA A 50 11.47 15.11 9.81
CA ALA A 50 11.70 13.89 10.60
C ALA A 50 12.31 12.74 9.78
N GLY A 51 12.78 13.03 8.56
CA GLY A 51 13.23 12.02 7.60
C GLY A 51 12.10 11.50 6.72
N GLU A 52 12.37 10.43 5.99
CA GLU A 52 11.46 9.84 5.01
C GLU A 52 10.26 9.15 5.70
N LEU A 53 9.06 9.40 5.19
CA LEU A 53 7.82 8.81 5.68
C LEU A 53 7.80 7.32 5.31
N GLN A 54 7.84 6.48 6.33
CA GLN A 54 7.88 5.02 6.15
C GLN A 54 6.50 4.44 5.77
N TYR A 55 5.43 4.90 6.43
CA TYR A 55 4.07 4.45 6.15
C TYR A 55 3.01 5.42 6.71
N SER A 56 1.79 5.32 6.19
CA SER A 56 0.60 5.96 6.75
C SER A 56 -0.42 4.91 7.23
N MET A 57 -1.21 5.27 8.25
CA MET A 57 -2.27 4.42 8.81
C MET A 57 -3.58 5.22 8.86
N HIS A 58 -4.61 4.69 8.22
CA HIS A 58 -5.95 5.28 8.19
C HIS A 58 -6.95 4.31 8.81
N ARG A 59 -7.64 4.74 9.87
CA ARG A 59 -8.67 3.93 10.53
C ARG A 59 -10.06 4.46 10.18
N PHE A 60 -10.87 3.58 9.59
CA PHE A 60 -12.29 3.77 9.34
C PHE A 60 -13.10 2.90 10.30
N GLU A 61 -14.44 3.04 10.27
CA GLU A 61 -15.33 2.24 11.09
C GLU A 61 -15.19 0.74 10.83
N ASP A 62 -15.10 0.35 9.56
CA ASP A 62 -15.07 -1.07 9.15
C ASP A 62 -13.67 -1.61 8.87
N LEU A 63 -12.68 -0.75 8.64
CA LEU A 63 -11.35 -1.19 8.25
C LEU A 63 -10.23 -0.29 8.77
N THR A 64 -9.06 -0.89 8.93
CA THR A 64 -7.80 -0.18 9.08
C THR A 64 -6.98 -0.39 7.82
N ALA A 65 -6.55 0.70 7.18
CA ALA A 65 -5.70 0.69 6.00
C ALA A 65 -4.29 1.17 6.36
N PHE A 66 -3.31 0.49 5.78
CA PHE A 66 -1.90 0.82 5.83
C PHE A 66 -1.39 1.04 4.42
N HIS A 67 -0.60 2.09 4.25
CA HIS A 67 0.06 2.39 3.00
C HIS A 67 1.55 2.52 3.28
N PHE A 68 2.31 1.56 2.77
CA PHE A 68 3.76 1.52 2.84
C PHE A 68 4.32 1.97 1.51
N VAL A 69 5.30 2.85 1.56
CA VAL A 69 5.96 3.39 0.37
C VAL A 69 7.32 2.70 0.23
N ALA A 70 7.57 2.13 -0.95
CA ALA A 70 8.87 1.56 -1.28
C ALA A 70 9.68 2.48 -2.22
N ALA A 71 9.01 3.13 -3.18
CA ALA A 71 9.62 4.05 -4.13
C ALA A 71 8.60 5.06 -4.70
N GLU A 72 9.03 5.92 -5.61
CA GLU A 72 8.15 6.85 -6.33
C GLU A 72 7.07 6.05 -7.09
N HIS A 73 5.81 6.22 -6.66
CA HIS A 73 4.64 5.49 -7.18
C HIS A 73 4.66 3.96 -6.98
N THR A 74 5.52 3.40 -6.14
CA THR A 74 5.52 1.95 -5.84
C THR A 74 5.42 1.71 -4.34
N GLY A 75 4.61 0.73 -3.95
CA GLY A 75 4.47 0.39 -2.54
C GLY A 75 3.50 -0.75 -2.26
N LEU A 76 3.19 -0.92 -0.98
CA LEU A 76 2.30 -1.95 -0.48
C LEU A 76 1.10 -1.29 0.21
N PHE A 77 -0.09 -1.69 -0.21
CA PHE A 77 -1.34 -1.33 0.45
C PHE A 77 -1.90 -2.55 1.19
N VAL A 78 -2.22 -2.38 2.46
CA VAL A 78 -2.83 -3.43 3.28
C VAL A 78 -4.06 -2.91 4.01
N SER A 79 -5.18 -3.60 3.85
CA SER A 79 -6.39 -3.36 4.63
C SER A 79 -6.73 -4.56 5.51
N LEU A 80 -7.04 -4.26 6.77
CA LEU A 80 -7.47 -5.18 7.82
C LEU A 80 -8.87 -4.79 8.30
N ASP A 81 -9.59 -5.75 8.86
CA ASP A 81 -10.82 -5.47 9.62
C ASP A 81 -10.52 -4.53 10.79
N SER A 82 -11.42 -3.58 11.10
CA SER A 82 -11.19 -2.61 12.17
C SER A 82 -11.10 -3.23 13.57
N GLY A 83 -11.64 -4.44 13.75
CA GLY A 83 -11.54 -5.23 14.98
C GLY A 83 -10.31 -6.13 15.07
N ALA A 84 -9.44 -6.15 14.06
CA ALA A 84 -8.23 -6.96 14.08
C ALA A 84 -7.24 -6.47 15.14
N ASP A 85 -6.87 -7.36 16.07
CA ASP A 85 -5.85 -7.09 17.08
C ASP A 85 -4.48 -7.54 16.54
N VAL A 86 -3.73 -6.59 15.99
CA VAL A 86 -2.38 -6.81 15.45
C VAL A 86 -1.39 -5.87 16.11
N SER A 87 -0.24 -6.41 16.50
CA SER A 87 0.89 -5.58 16.95
C SER A 87 1.37 -4.73 15.78
N LEU A 88 1.16 -3.41 15.86
CA LEU A 88 1.54 -2.48 14.79
C LEU A 88 3.01 -2.60 14.40
N ALA A 89 3.92 -2.64 15.39
CA ALA A 89 5.35 -2.74 15.14
C ALA A 89 5.73 -4.06 14.44
N SER A 90 5.14 -5.18 14.87
CA SER A 90 5.41 -6.48 14.26
C SER A 90 4.82 -6.58 12.85
N PHE A 91 3.65 -5.99 12.65
CA PHE A 91 2.94 -5.95 11.38
C PHE A 91 3.67 -5.08 10.36
N ALA A 92 4.02 -3.84 10.72
CA ALA A 92 4.79 -2.94 9.88
C ALA A 92 6.12 -3.57 9.46
N GLY A 93 6.88 -4.12 10.41
CA GLY A 93 8.14 -4.80 10.09
C GLY A 93 7.96 -6.06 9.22
N ALA A 94 6.81 -6.74 9.27
CA ALA A 94 6.52 -7.86 8.38
C ALA A 94 6.20 -7.39 6.95
N CYS A 95 5.46 -6.29 6.81
CA CYS A 95 5.18 -5.65 5.52
C CYS A 95 6.46 -5.13 4.86
N GLU A 96 7.34 -4.48 5.63
CA GLU A 96 8.65 -4.00 5.16
C GLU A 96 9.50 -5.15 4.59
N ARG A 97 9.69 -6.24 5.35
CA ARG A 97 10.43 -7.41 4.87
C ARG A 97 9.84 -8.02 3.60
N HIS A 98 8.51 -8.04 3.48
CA HIS A 98 7.86 -8.56 2.28
C HIS A 98 8.18 -7.72 1.03
N MET A 99 8.31 -6.40 1.19
CA MET A 99 8.72 -5.50 0.10
C MET A 99 10.20 -5.69 -0.27
N GLU A 100 11.08 -5.95 0.70
CA GLU A 100 12.50 -6.23 0.47
C GLU A 100 12.74 -7.57 -0.26
N ASP A 101 11.93 -8.57 0.05
CA ASP A 101 12.05 -9.93 -0.52
C ASP A 101 11.47 -10.06 -1.95
N THR A 102 10.76 -9.05 -2.45
CA THR A 102 10.18 -9.07 -3.79
C THR A 102 11.17 -8.46 -4.80
N PRO A 103 11.86 -9.25 -5.64
CA PRO A 103 12.85 -8.70 -6.56
C PRO A 103 12.18 -7.86 -7.64
N SER A 104 12.71 -6.66 -7.89
CA SER A 104 12.33 -5.68 -8.93
C SER A 104 12.36 -6.20 -10.37
N ASP A 105 12.66 -7.49 -10.61
CA ASP A 105 13.14 -8.05 -11.88
C ASP A 105 12.14 -9.01 -12.56
N SER A 106 10.87 -9.03 -12.13
CA SER A 106 9.84 -9.89 -12.72
C SER A 106 8.85 -9.19 -13.67
N MET A 107 9.09 -7.93 -14.06
CA MET A 107 8.31 -7.31 -15.12
C MET A 107 8.98 -7.53 -16.50
N PRO A 108 8.29 -8.11 -17.48
CA PRO A 108 8.81 -8.17 -18.84
C PRO A 108 8.88 -6.75 -19.43
N ASP A 109 9.98 -6.47 -20.13
CA ASP A 109 10.21 -5.23 -20.86
C ASP A 109 9.02 -4.96 -21.81
N PRO A 110 8.35 -3.79 -21.73
CA PRO A 110 7.18 -3.48 -22.55
C PRO A 110 7.50 -3.33 -24.06
N ASN A 111 8.76 -3.51 -24.49
CA ASN A 111 9.18 -3.46 -25.90
C ASN A 111 9.77 -4.79 -26.44
N GLY A 112 9.21 -5.94 -26.01
CA GLY A 112 9.49 -7.26 -26.60
C GLY A 112 8.56 -7.65 -27.73
#